data_AF-A0A392NQE7-F1
#
_entry.id   AF-A0A392NQE7-F1
#
_cell.length_a   1.000
_cell.length_b   1.000
_cell.length_c   1.000
_cell.angle_alpha   90.00
_cell.angle_beta   90.00
_cell.angle_gamma   90.00
#
_symmetry.space_group_name_H-M   'P 1'
#
loop_
_entity.id
_entity.type
_entity.pdbx_description
1 polymer ?
#
loop_
_entity_poly.entity_id
_entity_poly.type
_entity_poly.pdbx_seq_one_letter_code
_entity_poly.pdbx_strand_id
1 'polypeptide(L)'
;ISDSNLIDWLNFIVFLNAWNLSSHELVHPDRNERRPIIWNILDSLLEKYISEKVRSMEPQLCSPWSDIQLLMQLVTEPLAWHGLVIQSCLRSCLPSSKKKKKSGSSYQSSSNMAHAITDSVQQLSLVLEDVMKWISEWNKRPEDENSEGILSLLRKDGHTEGPGRVFHILETFISSMSNADVGDRIYHSLKSWSPADVARKMMTGKLKVLMEFSTICESKLKLLQSLKQQIAHV
;
A
#
# COMPACT_ATOMS: atom_id res chain seq x y z
N ILE A 1 14.08 3.16 -13.19
CA ILE A 1 12.72 3.74 -13.14
C ILE A 1 12.62 4.36 -11.76
N SER A 2 12.41 5.67 -11.63
CA SER A 2 12.16 6.26 -10.30
C SER A 2 10.87 5.67 -9.73
N ASP A 3 10.77 5.55 -8.40
CA ASP A 3 9.57 5.02 -7.74
C ASP A 3 8.28 5.75 -8.14
N SER A 4 8.37 7.06 -8.46
CA SER A 4 7.24 7.83 -9.02
C SER A 4 6.74 7.26 -10.34
N ASN A 5 7.64 6.84 -11.22
CA ASN A 5 7.29 6.34 -12.54
C ASN A 5 6.68 4.93 -12.44
N LEU A 6 7.01 4.16 -11.40
CA LEU A 6 6.47 2.81 -11.21
C LEU A 6 4.94 2.84 -11.02
N ILE A 7 4.45 3.71 -10.13
CA ILE A 7 3.02 3.83 -9.87
C ILE A 7 2.27 4.25 -11.14
N ASP A 8 2.78 5.25 -11.86
CA ASP A 8 2.21 5.71 -13.12
C ASP A 8 2.16 4.60 -14.18
N TRP A 9 3.24 3.82 -14.31
CA TRP A 9 3.29 2.69 -15.24
C TRP A 9 2.28 1.59 -14.87
N LEU A 10 2.16 1.24 -13.59
CA LEU A 10 1.19 0.24 -13.15
C LEU A 10 -0.25 0.72 -13.36
N ASN A 11 -0.55 1.97 -12.99
CA ASN A 11 -1.87 2.58 -13.24
C ASN A 11 -2.20 2.61 -14.75
N PHE A 12 -1.22 2.95 -15.59
CA PHE A 12 -1.37 2.91 -17.05
C PHE A 12 -1.65 1.50 -17.56
N ILE A 13 -0.94 0.48 -17.06
CA ILE A 13 -1.18 -0.93 -17.42
C ILE A 13 -2.59 -1.37 -17.00
N VAL A 14 -3.06 -0.96 -15.81
CA VAL A 14 -4.43 -1.23 -15.36
C VAL A 14 -5.44 -0.61 -16.32
N PHE A 15 -5.24 0.67 -16.68
CA PHE A 15 -6.10 1.36 -17.64
C PHE A 15 -6.10 0.67 -19.01
N LEU A 16 -4.92 0.30 -19.53
CA LEU A 16 -4.78 -0.42 -20.79
C LEU A 16 -5.49 -1.78 -20.75
N ASN A 17 -5.37 -2.51 -19.63
CA ASN A 17 -6.08 -3.77 -19.43
C ASN A 17 -7.60 -3.55 -19.47
N ALA A 18 -8.11 -2.56 -18.72
CA ALA A 18 -9.53 -2.21 -18.68
C ALA A 18 -10.06 -1.79 -20.06
N TRP A 19 -9.28 -0.99 -20.79
CA TRP A 19 -9.58 -0.58 -22.16
C TRP A 19 -9.70 -1.78 -23.08
N ASN A 20 -8.70 -2.68 -23.07
CA ASN A 20 -8.67 -3.86 -23.93
C ASN A 20 -9.82 -4.84 -23.63
N LEU A 21 -10.22 -4.96 -22.37
CA LEU A 21 -11.39 -5.76 -21.96
C LEU A 21 -12.72 -5.16 -22.45
N SER A 22 -12.76 -3.84 -22.62
CA SER A 22 -13.96 -3.10 -23.04
C SER A 22 -14.06 -2.96 -24.57
N SER A 23 -12.93 -2.89 -25.27
CA SER A 23 -12.87 -2.82 -26.72
C SER A 23 -13.00 -4.23 -27.31
N HIS A 24 -14.14 -4.54 -27.94
CA HIS A 24 -14.35 -5.80 -28.67
C HIS A 24 -13.39 -6.02 -29.87
N GLU A 25 -12.45 -5.11 -30.14
CA GLU A 25 -11.59 -5.08 -31.32
C GLU A 25 -10.30 -5.91 -31.21
N LEU A 26 -9.88 -6.34 -30.01
CA LEU A 26 -8.61 -7.05 -29.82
C LEU A 26 -8.74 -8.55 -29.56
N VAL A 27 -9.97 -9.08 -29.49
CA VAL A 27 -10.21 -10.52 -29.30
C VAL A 27 -10.62 -11.13 -30.64
N HIS A 28 -9.64 -11.37 -31.51
CA HIS A 28 -9.83 -12.33 -32.59
C HIS A 28 -10.09 -13.72 -31.97
N PRO A 29 -11.17 -14.42 -32.33
CA PRO A 29 -11.56 -15.68 -31.69
C PRO A 29 -10.74 -16.89 -32.16
N ASP A 30 -9.65 -16.67 -32.91
CA ASP A 30 -8.86 -17.77 -33.47
C ASP A 30 -7.55 -17.95 -32.69
N ARG A 31 -7.70 -18.55 -31.51
CA ARG A 31 -6.78 -19.52 -30.87
C ARG A 31 -7.13 -19.64 -29.39
N ASN A 32 -7.77 -20.77 -29.08
CA ASN A 32 -7.72 -21.63 -27.90
C ASN A 32 -6.90 -21.30 -26.61
N GLU A 33 -6.45 -20.09 -26.33
CA GLU A 33 -5.49 -19.87 -25.24
C GLU A 33 -5.77 -18.61 -24.40
N ARG A 34 -6.14 -18.91 -23.15
CA ARG A 34 -5.63 -18.27 -21.94
C ARG A 34 -6.06 -16.80 -21.72
N ARG A 35 -5.96 -16.41 -20.45
CA ARG A 35 -6.28 -15.08 -19.93
C ARG A 35 -5.72 -13.95 -20.80
N PRO A 36 -6.30 -12.73 -20.76
CA PRO A 36 -5.63 -11.57 -21.34
C PRO A 36 -4.20 -11.49 -20.80
N ILE A 37 -3.20 -11.52 -21.67
CA ILE A 37 -1.78 -11.56 -21.29
C ILE A 37 -1.44 -10.43 -20.30
N ILE A 38 -2.05 -9.26 -20.50
CA ILE A 38 -1.87 -8.08 -19.66
C ILE A 38 -2.41 -8.29 -18.23
N TRP A 39 -3.51 -9.04 -18.07
CA TRP A 39 -4.10 -9.33 -16.76
C TRP A 39 -3.13 -10.11 -15.86
N ASN A 40 -2.56 -11.20 -16.38
CA ASN A 40 -1.59 -12.00 -15.65
C ASN A 40 -0.32 -11.21 -15.34
N ILE A 41 0.15 -10.41 -16.29
CA ILE A 41 1.30 -9.54 -16.08
C ILE A 41 1.01 -8.59 -14.91
N LEU A 42 -0.17 -7.97 -14.89
CA LEU A 42 -0.57 -7.04 -13.83
C LEU A 42 -0.65 -7.74 -12.46
N ASP A 43 -1.29 -8.90 -12.38
CA ASP A 43 -1.34 -9.71 -11.15
C ASP A 43 0.08 -9.99 -10.63
N SER A 44 0.96 -10.53 -11.49
CA SER A 44 2.35 -10.84 -11.14
C SER A 44 3.18 -9.62 -10.76
N LEU A 45 2.99 -8.48 -11.45
CA LEU A 45 3.70 -7.24 -11.12
C LEU A 45 3.25 -6.71 -9.75
N LEU A 46 1.95 -6.69 -9.48
CA LEU A 46 1.41 -6.27 -8.19
C LEU A 46 1.93 -7.15 -7.04
N GLU A 47 1.84 -8.47 -7.19
CA GLU A 47 2.39 -9.42 -6.22
C GLU A 47 3.88 -9.18 -6.01
N LYS A 48 4.66 -9.12 -7.10
CA LYS A 48 6.11 -8.94 -7.03
C LYS A 48 6.48 -7.68 -6.28
N TYR A 49 5.98 -6.52 -6.72
CA TYR A 49 6.38 -5.25 -6.13
C TYR A 49 5.91 -5.10 -4.68
N ILE A 50 4.70 -5.54 -4.36
CA ILE A 50 4.21 -5.49 -2.98
C ILE A 50 5.02 -6.44 -2.09
N SER A 51 5.24 -7.68 -2.52
CA SER A 51 5.99 -8.67 -1.74
C SER A 51 7.45 -8.30 -1.57
N GLU A 52 8.11 -7.80 -2.62
CA GLU A 52 9.49 -7.30 -2.55
C GLU A 52 9.59 -6.12 -1.57
N LYS A 53 8.62 -5.22 -1.56
CA LYS A 53 8.58 -4.10 -0.62
C LYS A 53 8.38 -4.57 0.82
N VAL A 54 7.43 -5.48 1.07
CA VAL A 54 7.23 -6.08 2.40
C VAL A 54 8.48 -6.83 2.90
N ARG A 55 9.17 -7.58 2.02
CA ARG A 55 10.36 -8.36 2.38
C ARG A 55 11.62 -7.51 2.58
N SER A 56 11.78 -6.45 1.79
CA SER A 56 12.95 -5.56 1.86
C SER A 56 12.85 -4.58 3.03
N MET A 57 11.62 -4.24 3.44
CA MET A 57 11.39 -3.45 4.64
C MET A 57 11.49 -4.34 5.87
N GLU A 58 12.70 -4.43 6.43
CA GLU A 58 12.78 -4.80 7.83
C GLU A 58 11.90 -3.83 8.64
N PRO A 59 11.20 -4.31 9.66
CA PRO A 59 10.48 -3.44 10.58
C PRO A 59 11.50 -2.64 11.40
N GLN A 60 12.16 -1.68 10.77
CA GLN A 60 13.17 -0.83 11.35
C GLN A 60 12.75 0.62 11.10
N LEU A 61 12.66 1.36 12.19
CA LEU A 61 11.95 2.65 12.27
C LEU A 61 12.74 3.82 11.69
N CYS A 62 14.01 3.55 11.43
CA CYS A 62 15.07 4.44 11.00
C CYS A 62 15.22 4.50 9.47
N SER A 63 14.49 3.67 8.73
CA SER A 63 14.53 3.67 7.27
C SER A 63 13.75 4.86 6.69
N PRO A 64 14.08 5.29 5.46
CA PRO A 64 13.29 6.27 4.73
C PRO A 64 11.83 5.82 4.64
N TRP A 65 10.90 6.64 5.12
CA TRP A 65 9.45 6.35 5.04
C TRP A 65 8.92 6.27 3.59
N SER A 66 9.77 6.58 2.60
CA SER A 66 9.46 6.52 1.18
C SER A 66 9.07 5.12 0.71
N ASP A 67 9.69 4.05 1.24
CA ASP A 67 9.33 2.68 0.85
C ASP A 67 7.95 2.30 1.35
N ILE A 68 7.59 2.74 2.55
CA ILE A 68 6.24 2.55 3.11
C ILE A 68 5.23 3.35 2.31
N GLN A 69 5.55 4.60 1.95
CA GLN A 69 4.70 5.42 1.10
C GLN A 69 4.46 4.73 -0.26
N LEU A 70 5.49 4.17 -0.88
CA LEU A 70 5.35 3.45 -2.14
C LEU A 70 4.47 2.19 -1.99
N LEU A 71 4.65 1.42 -0.92
CA LEU A 71 3.78 0.27 -0.62
C LEU A 71 2.33 0.70 -0.44
N MET A 72 2.09 1.80 0.28
CA MET A 72 0.75 2.38 0.43
C MET A 72 0.18 2.73 -0.94
N GLN A 73 0.93 3.42 -1.79
CA GLN A 73 0.51 3.79 -3.14
C GLN A 73 0.19 2.57 -4.01
N LEU A 74 1.01 1.52 -3.99
CA LEU A 74 0.75 0.27 -4.73
C LEU A 74 -0.61 -0.33 -4.36
N VAL A 75 -0.97 -0.30 -3.08
CA VAL A 75 -2.24 -0.85 -2.57
C VAL A 75 -3.42 0.10 -2.80
N THR A 76 -3.22 1.41 -2.63
CA THR A 76 -4.29 2.42 -2.75
C THR A 76 -4.59 2.81 -4.19
N GLU A 77 -3.65 2.63 -5.11
CA GLU A 77 -3.78 3.00 -6.52
C GLU A 77 -3.88 1.77 -7.44
N PRO A 78 -2.80 1.16 -7.98
CA PRO A 78 -2.95 0.18 -9.05
C PRO A 78 -3.68 -1.10 -8.60
N LEU A 79 -3.48 -1.57 -7.36
CA LEU A 79 -4.25 -2.69 -6.82
C LEU A 79 -5.74 -2.33 -6.67
N ALA A 80 -6.04 -1.08 -6.26
CA ALA A 80 -7.41 -0.61 -6.14
C ALA A 80 -8.12 -0.56 -7.48
N TRP A 81 -7.46 0.01 -8.49
CA TRP A 81 -7.97 0.09 -9.85
C TRP A 81 -8.18 -1.29 -10.45
N HIS A 82 -7.22 -2.19 -10.26
CA HIS A 82 -7.34 -3.57 -10.72
C HIS A 82 -8.51 -4.29 -10.04
N GLY A 83 -8.69 -4.11 -8.73
CA GLY A 83 -9.86 -4.64 -8.01
C GLY A 83 -11.21 -4.16 -8.58
N LEU A 84 -11.29 -2.91 -9.04
CA LEU A 84 -12.48 -2.39 -9.72
C LEU A 84 -12.69 -3.02 -11.11
N VAL A 85 -11.60 -3.27 -11.86
CA VAL A 85 -11.66 -4.00 -13.13
C VAL A 85 -12.17 -5.44 -12.91
N ILE A 86 -11.63 -6.15 -11.91
CA ILE A 86 -12.09 -7.48 -11.50
C ILE A 86 -13.59 -7.48 -11.20
N GLN A 87 -14.04 -6.54 -10.37
CA GLN A 87 -15.45 -6.41 -10.02
C GLN A 87 -16.33 -6.13 -11.25
N SER A 88 -15.87 -5.29 -12.18
CA SER A 88 -16.59 -4.98 -13.42
C SER A 88 -16.71 -6.22 -14.32
N CYS A 89 -15.63 -6.97 -14.51
CA CYS A 89 -15.62 -8.21 -15.28
C CYS A 89 -16.54 -9.26 -14.66
N LEU A 90 -16.50 -9.44 -13.33
CA LEU A 90 -17.36 -10.40 -12.65
C LEU A 90 -18.85 -10.08 -12.84
N ARG A 91 -19.25 -8.80 -12.70
CA ARG A 91 -20.63 -8.37 -12.97
C ARG A 91 -21.07 -8.64 -14.41
N SER A 92 -20.13 -8.58 -15.36
CA SER A 92 -20.41 -8.85 -16.77
C SER A 92 -20.55 -10.36 -17.06
N CYS A 93 -19.88 -11.22 -16.29
CA CYS A 93 -20.00 -12.67 -16.38
C CYS A 93 -21.28 -13.22 -15.73
N LEU A 94 -21.83 -12.54 -14.73
CA LEU A 94 -23.05 -12.94 -14.05
C LEU A 94 -24.30 -12.69 -14.93
N PRO A 95 -25.12 -13.71 -15.23
CA PRO A 95 -26.33 -13.51 -16.01
C PRO A 95 -27.32 -12.63 -15.23
N SER A 96 -27.62 -11.43 -15.77
CA SER A 96 -28.76 -10.65 -15.30
C SER A 96 -30.03 -11.49 -15.42
N SER A 97 -30.78 -11.64 -14.33
CA SER A 97 -31.98 -12.48 -14.20
C SER A 97 -33.16 -12.08 -15.10
N LYS A 98 -32.95 -11.26 -16.14
CA LYS A 98 -33.92 -10.92 -17.18
C LYS A 98 -33.37 -11.20 -18.59
N LYS A 99 -33.74 -12.39 -19.10
CA LYS A 99 -33.88 -12.80 -20.52
C LYS A 99 -32.66 -12.69 -21.47
N LYS A 100 -32.07 -13.84 -21.83
CA LYS A 100 -32.14 -14.45 -23.19
C LYS A 100 -31.22 -15.70 -23.25
N LYS A 101 -31.78 -16.85 -23.64
CA LYS A 101 -30.99 -17.99 -24.14
C LYS A 101 -30.23 -17.53 -25.39
N LYS A 102 -28.90 -17.41 -25.31
CA LYS A 102 -28.00 -17.40 -26.47
C LYS A 102 -26.90 -18.45 -26.28
N SER A 103 -26.49 -19.02 -27.41
CA SER A 103 -25.90 -20.34 -27.62
C SER A 103 -24.51 -20.58 -27.01
N GLY A 104 -24.13 -21.87 -26.96
CA GLY A 104 -23.01 -22.50 -26.24
C GLY A 104 -21.56 -22.00 -26.45
N SER A 105 -21.32 -20.91 -27.17
CA SER A 105 -19.99 -20.27 -27.25
C SER A 105 -19.74 -19.30 -26.09
N SER A 106 -20.78 -18.61 -25.60
CA SER A 106 -20.65 -17.64 -24.50
C SER A 106 -20.33 -18.30 -23.15
N TYR A 107 -20.71 -19.56 -22.95
CA TYR A 107 -20.55 -20.30 -21.69
C TYR A 107 -19.09 -20.73 -21.42
N GLN A 108 -18.32 -21.09 -22.45
CA GLN A 108 -16.88 -21.41 -22.31
C GLN A 108 -16.03 -20.14 -22.10
N SER A 109 -16.37 -19.04 -22.76
CA SER A 109 -15.71 -17.75 -22.53
C SER A 109 -15.95 -17.23 -21.10
N SER A 110 -17.17 -17.39 -20.57
CA SER A 110 -17.48 -17.04 -19.18
C SER A 110 -16.78 -17.93 -18.15
N SER A 111 -16.59 -19.23 -18.41
CA SER A 111 -15.88 -20.11 -17.47
C SER A 111 -14.38 -19.77 -17.39
N ASN A 112 -13.73 -19.50 -18.51
CA ASN A 112 -12.31 -19.12 -18.54
C ASN A 112 -12.05 -17.78 -17.84
N MET A 113 -12.95 -16.81 -18.01
CA MET A 113 -12.89 -15.52 -17.31
C MET A 113 -13.15 -15.68 -15.80
N ALA A 114 -14.12 -16.50 -15.41
CA ALA A 114 -14.40 -16.78 -13.99
C ALA A 114 -13.19 -17.41 -13.28
N HIS A 115 -12.50 -18.37 -13.93
CA HIS A 115 -11.25 -18.92 -13.41
C HIS A 115 -10.14 -17.88 -13.31
N ALA A 116 -10.03 -16.97 -14.29
CA ALA A 116 -9.04 -15.88 -14.24
C ALA A 116 -9.26 -14.92 -13.07
N ILE A 117 -10.52 -14.51 -12.88
CA ILE A 117 -10.95 -13.67 -11.77
C ILE A 117 -10.70 -14.38 -10.44
N THR A 118 -11.01 -15.68 -10.34
CA THR A 118 -10.81 -16.46 -9.10
C THR A 118 -9.36 -16.46 -8.67
N ASP A 119 -8.44 -16.78 -9.58
CA ASP A 119 -7.01 -16.84 -9.26
C ASP A 119 -6.44 -15.46 -8.94
N SER A 120 -6.84 -14.44 -9.70
CA SER A 120 -6.45 -13.05 -9.42
C SER A 120 -6.93 -12.58 -8.05
N VAL A 121 -8.20 -12.86 -7.71
CA VAL A 121 -8.75 -12.58 -6.37
C VAL A 121 -7.98 -13.31 -5.28
N GLN A 122 -7.65 -14.59 -5.48
CA GLN A 122 -6.89 -15.37 -4.51
C GLN A 122 -5.48 -14.81 -4.32
N GLN A 123 -4.77 -14.51 -5.41
CA GLN A 123 -3.41 -13.97 -5.39
C GLN A 123 -3.36 -12.62 -4.70
N LEU A 124 -4.24 -11.68 -5.08
CA LEU A 124 -4.30 -10.36 -4.46
C LEU A 124 -4.71 -10.43 -2.97
N SER A 125 -5.55 -11.40 -2.60
CA SER A 125 -5.91 -11.62 -1.19
C SER A 125 -4.70 -12.04 -0.36
N LEU A 126 -3.89 -12.99 -0.86
CA LEU A 126 -2.67 -13.43 -0.18
C LEU A 126 -1.67 -12.28 -0.02
N VAL A 127 -1.50 -11.47 -1.06
CA VAL A 127 -0.63 -10.29 -1.03
C VAL A 127 -1.08 -9.27 0.04
N LEU A 128 -2.39 -9.01 0.16
CA LEU A 128 -2.92 -8.12 1.20
C LEU A 128 -2.77 -8.72 2.60
N GLU A 129 -2.96 -10.03 2.75
CA GLU A 129 -2.75 -10.73 4.02
C GLU A 129 -1.29 -10.61 4.48
N ASP A 130 -0.33 -10.75 3.57
CA ASP A 130 1.09 -10.56 3.86
C ASP A 130 1.40 -9.11 4.30
N VAL A 131 0.81 -8.11 3.64
CA VAL A 131 0.93 -6.71 4.06
C VAL A 131 0.34 -6.50 5.45
N MET A 132 -0.86 -7.02 5.72
CA MET A 132 -1.51 -6.89 7.02
C MET A 132 -0.72 -7.58 8.13
N LYS A 133 -0.18 -8.77 7.85
CA LYS A 133 0.70 -9.48 8.78
C LYS A 133 1.94 -8.66 9.10
N TRP A 134 2.60 -8.10 8.09
CA TRP A 134 3.74 -7.20 8.27
C TRP A 134 3.37 -5.99 9.13
N ILE A 135 2.25 -5.30 8.87
CA ILE A 135 1.79 -4.17 9.71
C ILE A 135 1.57 -4.61 11.16
N SER A 136 0.99 -5.80 11.38
CA SER A 136 0.73 -6.30 12.74
C SER A 136 2.00 -6.49 13.58
N GLU A 137 3.15 -6.74 12.94
CA GLU A 137 4.44 -6.87 13.60
C GLU A 137 4.93 -5.52 14.16
N TRP A 138 4.56 -4.40 13.53
CA TRP A 138 4.86 -3.05 14.05
C TRP A 138 4.09 -2.74 15.33
N ASN A 139 2.86 -3.24 15.45
CA ASN A 139 2.01 -2.99 16.62
C ASN A 139 2.40 -3.84 17.84
N LYS A 140 3.16 -4.93 17.63
CA LYS A 140 3.60 -5.82 18.72
C LYS A 140 4.83 -5.31 19.47
N ARG A 141 5.50 -4.26 18.99
CA ARG A 141 6.72 -3.74 19.59
C ARG A 141 6.44 -2.76 20.72
N PRO A 142 7.17 -2.81 21.85
CA PRO A 142 7.05 -1.84 22.92
C PRO A 142 7.28 -0.41 22.42
N GLU A 143 6.49 0.55 22.90
CA GLU A 143 6.66 1.98 22.53
C GLU A 143 8.06 2.50 22.87
N ASP A 144 8.63 2.04 23.99
CA ASP A 144 9.93 2.48 24.49
C ASP A 144 11.09 2.07 23.56
N GLU A 145 11.11 0.82 23.09
CA GLU A 145 12.13 0.31 22.17
C GLU A 145 12.12 1.04 20.81
N ASN A 146 10.94 1.48 20.37
CA ASN A 146 10.78 2.17 19.09
C ASN A 146 11.26 3.63 19.12
N SER A 147 11.06 4.31 20.26
CA SER A 147 11.49 5.71 20.43
C SER A 147 13.00 5.86 20.60
N GLU A 148 13.64 4.88 21.23
CA GLU A 148 15.09 4.86 21.47
C GLU A 148 15.87 4.75 20.14
N GLY A 149 15.36 4.01 19.15
CA GLY A 149 15.96 3.93 17.83
C GLY A 149 16.04 5.29 17.12
N ILE A 150 14.96 6.08 17.13
CA ILE A 150 14.94 7.44 16.56
C ILE A 150 15.87 8.36 17.35
N LEU A 151 15.85 8.28 18.68
CA LEU A 151 16.71 9.09 19.52
C LEU A 151 18.19 8.79 19.30
N SER A 152 18.56 7.53 19.11
CA SER A 152 19.93 7.13 18.80
C SER A 152 20.42 7.74 17.49
N LEU A 153 19.55 7.86 16.47
CA LEU A 153 19.88 8.54 15.21
C LEU A 153 20.06 10.04 15.41
N LEU A 154 19.18 10.66 16.21
CA LEU A 154 19.22 12.10 16.48
C LEU A 154 20.43 12.49 17.33
N ARG A 155 20.88 11.60 18.23
CA ARG A 155 22.00 11.78 19.16
C ARG A 155 23.33 11.23 18.66
N LYS A 156 23.38 10.61 17.48
CA LYS A 156 24.62 10.02 16.97
C LYS A 156 25.65 11.14 16.75
N ASP A 157 26.58 11.26 17.69
CA ASP A 157 27.65 12.26 17.68
C ASP A 157 28.47 12.15 16.39
N GLY A 158 28.76 13.31 15.78
CA GLY A 158 29.81 13.42 14.77
C GLY A 158 29.41 13.89 13.37
N HIS A 159 28.14 14.18 13.08
CA HIS A 159 27.78 14.77 11.79
C HIS A 159 27.43 16.25 11.92
N THR A 160 28.31 17.11 11.40
CA THR A 160 28.05 18.53 11.09
C THR A 160 26.96 18.72 10.03
N GLU A 161 26.35 17.64 9.55
CA GLU A 161 25.35 17.59 8.48
C GLU A 161 24.17 16.69 8.88
N GLY A 162 22.96 17.06 8.45
CA GLY A 162 21.74 16.27 8.65
C GLY A 162 20.83 16.73 9.81
N PRO A 163 19.70 16.03 10.02
CA PRO A 163 18.65 16.48 10.97
C PRO A 163 19.11 16.54 12.43
N GLY A 164 20.02 15.67 12.87
CA GLY A 164 20.53 15.64 14.25
C GLY A 164 21.23 16.95 14.67
N ARG A 165 21.87 17.66 13.73
CA ARG A 165 22.47 18.98 13.98
C ARG A 165 21.44 20.01 14.42
N VAL A 166 20.22 19.95 13.89
CA VAL A 166 19.13 20.87 14.28
C VAL A 166 18.75 20.62 15.75
N PHE A 167 18.66 19.36 16.17
CA PHE A 167 18.39 19.01 17.56
C PHE A 167 19.51 19.50 18.48
N HIS A 168 20.77 19.29 18.11
CA HIS A 168 21.91 19.76 18.91
C HIS A 168 21.94 21.29 19.06
N ILE A 169 21.67 22.03 17.97
CA ILE A 169 21.56 23.51 18.02
C ILE A 169 20.43 23.92 18.97
N LEU A 170 19.26 23.28 18.86
CA LEU A 170 18.12 23.58 19.72
C LEU A 170 18.42 23.25 21.19
N GLU A 171 19.01 22.10 21.50
CA GLU A 171 19.39 21.72 22.86
C GLU A 171 20.41 22.71 23.45
N THR A 172 21.40 23.12 22.66
CA THR A 172 22.42 24.09 23.08
C THR A 172 21.80 25.47 23.32
N PHE A 173 20.92 25.92 22.43
CA PHE A 173 20.18 27.17 22.58
C PHE A 173 19.28 27.14 23.82
N ILE A 174 18.47 26.10 23.99
CA ILE A 174 17.58 25.94 25.14
C ILE A 174 18.36 25.89 26.45
N SER A 175 19.57 25.32 26.45
CA SER A 175 20.43 25.23 27.64
C SER A 175 21.03 26.58 28.05
N SER A 176 21.39 27.43 27.08
CA SER A 176 22.08 28.72 27.30
C SER A 176 21.17 29.95 27.32
N MET A 177 19.94 29.82 26.81
CA MET A 177 18.95 30.91 26.72
C MET A 177 18.48 31.40 28.08
N SER A 178 18.38 32.73 28.25
CA SER A 178 17.75 33.36 29.40
C SER A 178 16.31 33.79 29.08
N ASN A 179 15.50 33.95 30.14
CA ASN A 179 14.12 34.40 29.99
C ASN A 179 14.04 35.85 29.43
N ALA A 180 15.01 36.70 29.75
CA ALA A 180 15.05 38.08 29.27
C ALA A 180 15.20 38.18 27.74
N ASP A 181 15.80 37.17 27.10
CA ASP A 181 16.09 37.19 25.67
C ASP A 181 14.87 36.89 24.79
N VAL A 182 13.91 36.13 25.32
CA VAL A 182 12.77 35.59 24.54
C VAL A 182 11.40 35.84 25.17
N GLY A 183 11.36 36.29 26.43
CA GLY A 183 10.14 36.48 27.22
C GLY A 183 9.53 35.17 27.74
N ASP A 184 8.76 35.30 28.83
CA ASP A 184 8.26 34.18 29.65
C ASP A 184 7.60 33.07 28.84
N ARG A 185 6.71 33.44 27.92
CA ARG A 185 5.91 32.48 27.15
C ARG A 185 6.77 31.60 26.24
N ILE A 186 7.75 32.20 25.55
CA ILE A 186 8.63 31.47 24.64
C ILE A 186 9.64 30.66 25.45
N TYR A 187 10.18 31.25 26.52
CA TYR A 187 11.08 30.57 27.43
C TYR A 187 10.50 29.26 27.96
N HIS A 188 9.29 29.31 28.52
CA HIS A 188 8.62 28.11 29.05
C HIS A 188 8.29 27.08 27.96
N SER A 189 7.85 27.53 26.78
CA SER A 189 7.55 26.63 25.67
C SER A 189 8.80 25.87 25.21
N LEU A 190 9.92 26.57 25.05
CA LEU A 190 11.20 25.99 24.65
C LEU A 190 11.80 25.11 25.75
N LYS A 191 11.68 25.49 27.03
CA LYS A 191 12.13 24.64 28.15
C LYS A 191 11.35 23.34 28.29
N SER A 192 10.09 23.32 27.86
CA SER A 192 9.26 22.10 27.85
C SER A 192 9.54 21.17 26.67
N TRP A 193 10.33 21.60 25.69
CA TRP A 193 10.66 20.80 24.52
C TRP A 193 11.78 19.80 24.84
N SER A 194 11.66 18.57 24.33
CA SER A 194 12.73 17.58 24.39
C SER A 194 12.80 16.74 23.10
N PRO A 195 13.99 16.26 22.69
CA PRO A 195 14.11 15.33 21.57
C PRO A 195 13.30 14.04 21.79
N ALA A 196 13.24 13.57 23.05
CA ALA A 196 12.47 12.39 23.44
C ALA A 196 10.98 12.55 23.12
N ASP A 197 10.40 13.71 23.43
CA ASP A 197 9.01 14.00 23.08
C ASP A 197 8.78 14.06 21.58
N VAL A 198 9.72 14.62 20.83
CA VAL A 198 9.63 14.68 19.36
C VAL A 198 9.70 13.28 18.76
N ALA A 199 10.67 12.46 19.17
CA ALA A 199 10.83 11.08 18.71
C ALA A 199 9.57 10.25 19.01
N ARG A 200 9.01 10.38 20.22
CA ARG A 200 7.75 9.73 20.60
C ARG A 200 6.59 10.17 19.72
N LYS A 201 6.40 11.48 19.52
CA LYS A 201 5.32 12.02 18.67
C LYS A 201 5.46 11.57 17.21
N MET A 202 6.67 11.57 16.67
CA MET A 202 6.95 11.04 15.33
C MET A 202 6.56 9.57 15.24
N MET A 203 6.90 8.79 16.27
CA MET A 203 6.59 7.37 16.31
C MET A 203 5.09 7.09 16.40
N THR A 204 4.39 7.76 17.31
CA THR A 204 2.93 7.69 17.42
C THR A 204 2.25 8.06 16.09
N GLY A 205 2.75 9.09 15.41
CA GLY A 205 2.25 9.50 14.10
C GLY A 205 2.44 8.41 13.03
N LYS A 206 3.64 7.83 12.93
CA LYS A 206 3.95 6.73 11.99
C LYS A 206 3.07 5.51 12.24
N LEU A 207 2.93 5.09 13.50
CA LEU A 207 2.06 3.96 13.86
C LEU A 207 0.60 4.23 13.50
N LYS A 208 0.10 5.43 13.78
CA LYS A 208 -1.28 5.80 13.44
C LYS A 208 -1.53 5.66 11.94
N VAL A 209 -0.62 6.14 11.10
CA VAL A 209 -0.71 6.00 9.63
C VAL A 209 -0.70 4.53 9.22
N LEU A 210 0.16 3.70 9.81
CA LEU A 210 0.18 2.25 9.52
C LEU A 210 -1.12 1.56 9.93
N MET A 211 -1.72 1.95 11.05
CA MET A 211 -3.01 1.40 11.50
C MET A 211 -4.15 1.80 10.57
N GLU A 212 -4.19 3.06 10.13
CA GLU A 212 -5.14 3.51 9.10
C GLU A 212 -4.95 2.75 7.78
N PHE A 213 -3.68 2.54 7.37
CA PHE A 213 -3.36 1.73 6.20
C PHE A 213 -3.81 0.26 6.35
N SER A 214 -3.66 -0.32 7.55
CA SER A 214 -4.17 -1.66 7.86
C SER A 214 -5.68 -1.76 7.64
N THR A 215 -6.45 -0.75 8.08
CA THR A 215 -7.89 -0.68 7.84
C THR A 215 -8.23 -0.61 6.34
N ILE A 216 -7.43 0.10 5.54
CA ILE A 216 -7.58 0.15 4.08
C ILE A 216 -7.34 -1.24 3.47
N CYS A 217 -6.26 -1.94 3.87
CA CYS A 217 -5.97 -3.30 3.43
C CYS A 217 -7.10 -4.26 3.80
N GLU A 218 -7.64 -4.17 5.02
CA GLU A 218 -8.76 -4.99 5.48
C GLU A 218 -10.02 -4.74 4.63
N SER A 219 -10.33 -3.48 4.31
CA SER A 219 -11.46 -3.14 3.44
C SER A 219 -11.32 -3.75 2.04
N LYS A 220 -10.11 -3.69 1.46
CA LYS A 220 -9.82 -4.29 0.14
C LYS A 220 -9.87 -5.81 0.19
N LEU A 221 -9.37 -6.44 1.25
CA LEU A 221 -9.44 -7.88 1.44
C LEU A 221 -10.90 -8.34 1.54
N LYS A 222 -11.74 -7.63 2.31
CA LYS A 222 -13.19 -7.90 2.39
C LYS A 222 -13.88 -7.80 1.03
N LEU A 223 -13.51 -6.80 0.21
CA LEU A 223 -14.00 -6.68 -1.16
C LEU A 223 -13.61 -7.92 -1.99
N LEU A 224 -12.34 -8.31 -2.00
CA LEU A 224 -11.86 -9.48 -2.74
C LEU A 224 -12.55 -10.78 -2.27
N GLN A 225 -12.72 -10.96 -0.96
CA GLN A 225 -13.44 -12.11 -0.40
C GLN A 225 -14.91 -12.12 -0.82
N SER A 226 -15.58 -10.96 -0.89
CA SER A 226 -16.95 -10.85 -1.41
C SER A 226 -17.01 -11.23 -2.89
N LEU A 227 -16.02 -10.83 -3.70
CA LEU A 227 -15.93 -11.25 -5.11
C LEU A 227 -15.73 -12.76 -5.22
N LYS A 228 -14.88 -13.37 -4.39
CA LYS A 228 -14.68 -14.82 -4.33
C LYS A 228 -15.99 -15.56 -4.04
N GLN A 229 -16.79 -15.07 -3.08
CA GLN A 229 -18.09 -15.63 -2.76
C GLN A 229 -19.08 -15.51 -3.92
N GLN A 230 -19.12 -14.36 -4.59
CA GLN A 230 -19.96 -14.15 -5.77
C GLN A 230 -19.62 -15.14 -6.89
N ILE A 231 -18.34 -15.44 -7.11
CA ILE A 231 -17.90 -16.45 -8.10
C ILE A 231 -18.36 -17.86 -7.72
N ALA A 232 -18.30 -18.24 -6.44
CA ALA A 232 -18.72 -19.56 -5.97
C ALA A 232 -20.23 -19.81 -6.11
N HIS A 233 -21.03 -18.75 -6.32
CA HIS A 233 -22.48 -18.83 -6.55
C HIS A 233 -22.87 -18.82 -8.05
N VAL A 234 -21.88 -18.83 -8.96
CA VAL A 234 -22.06 -18.92 -10.43
C VAL A 234 -21.94 -20.35 -10.90
#